data_AF-A0A0G2EKI8-F1
#
_entry.id   AF-A0A0G2EKI8-F1
#
_cell.length_a   1.000
_cell.length_b   1.000
_cell.length_c   1.000
_cell.angle_alpha   90.00
_cell.angle_beta   90.00
_cell.angle_gamma   90.00
#
_symmetry.space_group_name_H-M   'P 1'
#
loop_
_entity.id
_entity.type
_entity.pdbx_description
1 polymer ?
#
loop_
_entity_poly.entity_id
_entity_poly.type
_entity_poly.pdbx_seq_one_letter_code
_entity_poly.pdbx_strand_id
1 'polypeptide(L)'
;MTTRTELEQRWTSLSPGHTDLKSVNKYVALEYIEAEEVERELLCKECDEIVFFDGKRELWTTKGSGKMNLPAHILATVYKGYYLVNPL
;
A
#
# COMPACT_ATOMS: atom_id res chain seq x y z
N MET A 1 -7.45 17.86 1.29
CA MET A 1 -7.23 17.02 0.10
C MET A 1 -5.79 16.55 0.14
N THR A 2 -5.57 15.26 0.29
CA THR A 2 -4.23 14.67 0.36
C THR A 2 -3.56 14.72 -1.00
N THR A 3 -2.27 15.01 -1.03
CA THR A 3 -1.48 15.09 -2.27
C THR A 3 -0.49 13.94 -2.39
N ARG A 4 0.01 13.70 -3.61
CA ARG A 4 1.11 12.76 -3.86
C ARG A 4 2.31 13.03 -2.93
N THR A 5 2.74 14.29 -2.83
CA THR A 5 3.91 14.68 -2.01
C THR A 5 3.70 14.37 -0.54
N GLU A 6 2.47 14.56 -0.04
CA GLU A 6 2.14 14.20 1.35
C GLU A 6 2.23 12.68 1.58
N LEU A 7 1.74 11.86 0.65
CA LEU A 7 1.84 10.40 0.73
C LEU A 7 3.31 9.93 0.70
N GLU A 8 4.12 10.49 -0.21
CA GLU A 8 5.54 10.19 -0.32
C GLU A 8 6.31 10.52 0.98
N GLN A 9 5.98 11.64 1.64
CA GLN A 9 6.61 12.05 2.89
C GLN A 9 6.20 11.19 4.09
N ARG A 10 4.98 10.65 4.09
CA ARG A 10 4.47 9.78 5.16
C ARG A 10 4.99 8.34 5.05
N TRP A 11 5.39 7.91 3.85
CA TRP A 11 5.88 6.57 3.63
C TRP A 11 7.26 6.34 4.23
N THR A 12 7.37 5.32 5.07
CA THR A 12 8.65 4.84 5.59
C THR A 12 8.97 3.48 5.00
N SER A 13 9.98 3.42 4.15
CA SER A 13 10.51 2.15 3.63
C SER A 13 11.11 1.32 4.76
N LEU A 14 10.81 0.02 4.75
CA LEU A 14 11.30 -0.95 5.72
C LEU A 14 12.08 -2.06 5.02
N SER A 15 13.03 -2.69 5.72
CA SER A 15 13.65 -3.92 5.22
C SER A 15 12.65 -5.10 5.31
N PRO A 16 12.71 -6.11 4.43
CA PRO A 16 11.79 -7.26 4.48
C PRO A 16 11.81 -8.04 5.81
N GLY A 17 12.94 -8.00 6.53
CA GLY A 17 13.12 -8.62 7.84
C GLY A 17 12.75 -7.73 9.03
N HIS A 18 12.18 -6.54 8.81
CA HIS A 18 11.82 -5.61 9.88
C HIS A 18 10.81 -6.24 10.86
N THR A 19 10.97 -5.96 12.15
CA THR A 19 10.15 -6.57 13.21
C THR A 19 8.66 -6.29 13.07
N ASP A 20 8.31 -5.08 12.64
CA ASP A 20 6.93 -4.63 12.40
C ASP A 20 6.22 -5.47 11.32
N LEU A 21 6.98 -6.13 10.44
CA LEU A 21 6.45 -6.95 9.34
C LEU A 21 6.33 -8.44 9.71
N LYS A 22 6.61 -8.83 10.96
CA LYS A 22 6.54 -10.24 11.39
C LYS A 22 5.11 -10.79 11.37
N SER A 23 4.11 -9.97 11.69
CA SER A 23 2.69 -10.33 11.71
C SER A 23 2.01 -10.23 10.34
N VAL A 24 2.63 -9.56 9.37
CA VAL A 24 2.05 -9.38 8.03
C VAL A 24 2.17 -10.68 7.25
N ASN A 25 1.03 -11.22 6.83
CA ASN A 25 0.96 -12.42 5.99
C ASN A 25 1.71 -12.21 4.66
N LYS A 26 2.52 -13.22 4.30
CA LYS A 26 3.35 -13.21 3.09
C LYS A 26 2.56 -13.34 1.78
N TYR A 27 1.33 -13.87 1.83
CA TYR A 27 0.57 -14.21 0.63
C TYR A 27 -0.80 -13.56 0.62
N VAL A 28 -0.94 -12.50 -0.18
CA VAL A 28 -2.22 -11.93 -0.62
C VAL A 28 -2.01 -11.45 -2.05
N ALA A 29 -2.61 -12.13 -3.05
CA ALA A 29 -2.41 -11.76 -4.46
C ALA A 29 -2.84 -10.31 -4.73
N LEU A 30 -3.91 -9.89 -4.07
CA LEU A 30 -4.49 -8.56 -4.20
C LEU A 30 -5.26 -8.22 -2.91
N GLU A 31 -4.97 -7.06 -2.33
CA GLU A 31 -5.66 -6.54 -1.15
C GLU A 31 -6.21 -5.14 -1.45
N TYR A 32 -7.48 -4.93 -1.15
CA TYR A 32 -8.13 -3.62 -1.24
C TYR A 32 -8.32 -3.05 0.15
N ILE A 33 -7.67 -1.92 0.42
CA ILE A 33 -7.77 -1.19 1.67
C ILE A 33 -8.72 -0.01 1.46
N GLU A 34 -9.98 -0.18 1.85
CA GLU A 34 -11.07 0.79 1.67
C GLU A 34 -10.78 2.14 2.33
N ALA A 35 -11.20 3.24 1.74
CA ALA A 35 -11.08 4.55 2.38
C ALA A 35 -11.91 4.62 3.69
N GLU A 36 -11.36 5.23 4.74
CA GLU A 36 -12.06 5.43 6.03
C GLU A 36 -12.03 6.90 6.44
N GLU A 37 -12.94 7.27 7.33
CA GLU A 37 -13.08 8.65 7.85
C GLU A 37 -11.93 9.06 8.81
N VAL A 38 -11.07 8.13 9.20
CA VAL A 38 -9.97 8.34 10.14
C VAL A 38 -8.64 7.82 9.58
N GLU A 39 -7.53 8.39 10.05
CA GLU A 39 -6.21 7.85 9.74
C GLU A 39 -6.01 6.47 10.35
N ARG A 40 -5.26 5.61 9.67
CA ARG A 40 -4.93 4.25 10.14
C ARG A 40 -3.54 3.81 9.73
N GLU A 41 -3.00 2.85 10.44
CA GLU A 41 -1.71 2.25 10.08
C GLU A 41 -1.86 1.32 8.86
N LEU A 42 -0.98 1.48 7.88
CA LEU A 42 -0.78 0.57 6.77
C LEU A 42 0.60 -0.06 6.88
N LEU A 43 0.65 -1.39 6.86
CA LEU A 43 1.88 -2.18 6.82
C LEU A 43 1.92 -3.02 5.54
N CYS A 44 2.96 -2.83 4.75
CA CYS A 44 3.18 -3.56 3.51
C CYS A 44 4.49 -4.35 3.59
N LYS A 45 4.42 -5.63 3.20
CA LYS A 45 5.57 -6.54 3.22
C LYS A 45 5.75 -7.13 1.83
N GLU A 46 6.90 -6.85 1.23
CA GLU A 46 7.35 -7.43 -0.03
C GLU A 46 6.30 -7.28 -1.14
N CYS A 47 5.67 -6.11 -1.24
CA CYS A 47 4.65 -5.84 -2.24
C CYS A 47 5.30 -5.50 -3.59
N ASP A 48 4.76 -6.02 -4.68
CA ASP A 48 5.22 -5.68 -6.02
C ASP A 48 4.77 -4.27 -6.41
N GLU A 49 3.56 -3.91 -6.00
CA GLU A 49 2.97 -2.60 -6.25
C GLU A 49 1.96 -2.24 -5.15
N ILE A 50 1.92 -0.95 -4.80
CA ILE A 50 0.97 -0.34 -3.88
C ILE A 50 0.50 0.94 -4.53
N VAL A 51 -0.80 1.03 -4.83
CA VAL A 51 -1.40 2.17 -5.52
C VAL A 51 -2.37 2.89 -4.58
N PHE A 52 -2.19 4.19 -4.40
CA PHE A 52 -2.99 5.03 -3.51
C PHE A 52 -3.94 5.93 -4.29
N PHE A 53 -5.18 6.06 -3.79
CA PHE A 53 -6.25 6.77 -4.47
C PHE A 53 -7.00 7.73 -3.54
N ASP A 54 -7.46 8.84 -4.09
CA ASP A 54 -8.50 9.71 -3.52
C ASP A 54 -9.77 9.54 -4.36
N GLY A 55 -10.71 8.75 -3.84
CA GLY A 55 -11.84 8.23 -4.63
C GLY A 55 -11.38 7.40 -5.83
N LYS A 56 -11.66 7.87 -7.05
CA LYS A 56 -11.26 7.20 -8.31
C LYS A 56 -9.94 7.72 -8.89
N ARG A 57 -9.32 8.71 -8.25
CA ARG A 57 -8.11 9.35 -8.75
C ARG A 57 -6.88 8.70 -8.12
N GLU A 58 -6.03 8.10 -8.94
CA GLU A 58 -4.70 7.66 -8.52
C GLU A 58 -3.85 8.87 -8.13
N LEU A 59 -3.19 8.78 -6.97
CA LEU A 59 -2.31 9.83 -6.44
C LEU A 59 -0.85 9.43 -6.51
N TRP A 60 -0.55 8.19 -6.12
CA TRP A 60 0.83 7.75 -5.95
C TRP A 60 0.95 6.22 -5.98
N THR A 61 2.05 5.74 -6.53
CA THR A 61 2.37 4.31 -6.64
C THR A 61 3.77 4.05 -6.10
N THR A 62 3.92 3.02 -5.29
CA THR A 62 5.19 2.59 -4.70
C THR A 62 5.29 1.07 -4.64
N LYS A 63 6.44 0.54 -4.18
CA LYS A 63 6.71 -0.90 -4.10
C LYS A 63 7.57 -1.26 -2.90
N GLY A 64 7.66 -2.55 -2.62
CA GLY A 64 8.50 -3.13 -1.58
C GLY A 64 7.81 -3.19 -0.23
N SER A 65 8.63 -3.09 0.82
CA SER A 65 8.17 -3.13 2.20
C SER A 65 8.18 -1.73 2.80
N GLY A 66 7.15 -1.41 3.57
CA GLY A 66 7.08 -0.12 4.22
C GLY A 66 5.85 0.05 5.09
N LYS A 67 5.78 1.21 5.73
CA LYS A 67 4.67 1.59 6.59
C LYS A 67 4.30 3.05 6.42
N MET A 68 3.05 3.37 6.72
CA MET A 68 2.60 4.75 6.86
C MET A 68 1.34 4.85 7.74
N ASN A 69 1.12 6.02 8.31
CA ASN A 69 -0.21 6.44 8.73
C ASN A 69 -0.96 6.91 7.49
N LEU A 70 -1.77 6.01 6.94
CA LEU A 70 -2.58 6.26 5.77
C LEU A 70 -3.61 7.35 6.10
N PRO A 71 -3.63 8.48 5.37
CA PRO A 71 -4.58 9.56 5.65
C PRO A 71 -6.03 9.12 5.48
N ALA A 72 -6.94 9.79 6.18
CA ALA A 72 -8.38 9.62 5.99
C ALA A 72 -8.75 9.83 4.50
N HIS A 73 -9.79 9.13 4.06
CA HIS A 73 -10.32 9.11 2.70
C HIS A 73 -9.38 8.56 1.61
N ILE A 74 -8.20 8.05 1.97
CA ILE A 74 -7.28 7.42 1.02
C ILE A 74 -7.52 5.92 0.97
N LEU A 75 -7.75 5.42 -0.24
CA LEU A 75 -7.80 4.00 -0.55
C LEU A 75 -6.42 3.52 -1.01
N ALA A 76 -6.06 2.28 -0.68
CA ALA A 76 -4.86 1.64 -1.21
C ALA A 76 -5.20 0.29 -1.85
N THR A 77 -4.62 0.00 -3.00
CA THR A 77 -4.63 -1.34 -3.61
C THR A 77 -3.22 -1.90 -3.52
N VAL A 78 -3.08 -3.08 -2.92
CA VAL A 78 -1.78 -3.73 -2.68
C VAL A 78 -1.71 -5.01 -3.50
N TYR A 79 -0.68 -5.12 -4.33
CA TYR A 79 -0.37 -6.28 -5.15
C TYR A 79 0.83 -7.03 -4.55
N LYS A 80 0.69 -8.33 -4.28
CA LYS A 80 1.82 -9.20 -3.88
C LYS A 80 1.84 -10.44 -4.78
N GLY A 81 2.86 -10.55 -5.63
CA GLY A 81 3.02 -11.62 -6.61
C GLY A 81 2.45 -11.27 -7.97
N TYR A 82 3.21 -11.59 -9.03
CA TYR A 82 2.72 -11.55 -10.41
C TYR A 82 1.71 -12.68 -10.65
N TYR A 83 0.45 -12.35 -10.93
CA TYR A 83 -0.38 -13.22 -11.77
C TYR A 83 -0.09 -12.88 -13.23
N LEU A 84 0.59 -13.79 -13.92
CA LEU A 84 0.64 -13.79 -15.38
C LEU A 84 -0.79 -13.98 -15.91
N VAL A 85 -1.41 -12.90 -16.38
CA VAL A 85 -2.55 -13.03 -17.29
C VAL A 85 -1.96 -13.50 -18.61
N ASN A 86 -1.99 -14.80 -18.90
CA ASN A 86 -1.73 -15.28 -20.25
C ASN A 86 -2.79 -14.65 -21.17
N PRO A 87 -2.43 -13.83 -22.16
CA PRO A 87 -3.38 -13.48 -23.21
C PRO A 87 -3.67 -14.76 -23.99
N LEU A 88 -4.95 -15.17 -24.02
CA LEU A 88 -5.47 -16.18 -24.94
C LEU A 88 -5.39 -15.65 -26.38
#